data_AF-A0A061E6S4-F1
#
_entry.id   AF-A0A061E6S4-F1
#
_cell.length_a   1.000
_cell.length_b   1.000
_cell.length_c   1.000
_cell.angle_alpha   90.00
_cell.angle_beta   90.00
_cell.angle_gamma   90.00
#
_symmetry.space_group_name_H-M   'P 1'
#
loop_
_entity.id
_entity.type
_entity.pdbx_description
1 polymer ?
#
loop_
_entity_poly.entity_id
_entity_poly.type
_entity_poly.pdbx_seq_one_letter_code
_entity_poly.pdbx_strand_id
1 'polypeptide(L)'
;MEAIKSSKLLKGDGGPRSIKKITLGEGSQFKYVKHKVEGIGKENFSYSYSVIESDVLMNTFEKINYEIKFIAGPSGGSVCKSTSKHYTIGDIEIKEEQTKSLGNVQGR
;
A
#
# COMPACT_ATOMS: atom_id res chain seq x y z
N MET A 1 -17.21 3.31 -13.44
CA MET A 1 -15.74 3.34 -13.53
C MET A 1 -15.21 2.42 -12.44
N GLU A 2 -14.53 1.34 -12.80
CA GLU A 2 -13.94 0.42 -11.82
C GLU A 2 -12.56 0.95 -11.40
N ALA A 3 -12.33 1.15 -10.10
CA ALA A 3 -11.01 1.55 -9.62
C ALA A 3 -9.96 0.43 -9.78
N ILE A 4 -10.39 -0.82 -9.65
CA ILE A 4 -9.53 -2.00 -9.77
C ILE A 4 -10.12 -2.90 -10.87
N LYS A 5 -9.32 -3.18 -11.90
CA LYS A 5 -9.69 -4.07 -13.00
C LYS A 5 -9.40 -5.53 -12.67
N SER A 6 -8.27 -5.82 -12.02
CA SER A 6 -7.96 -7.18 -11.60
C SER A 6 -6.91 -7.23 -10.49
N SER A 7 -6.83 -8.39 -9.84
CA SER A 7 -5.86 -8.65 -8.79
C SER A 7 -5.33 -10.08 -8.96
N LYS A 8 -4.02 -10.23 -9.16
CA LYS A 8 -3.38 -11.52 -9.44
C LYS A 8 -2.23 -11.77 -8.48
N LEU A 9 -2.24 -12.95 -7.86
CA LEU A 9 -1.10 -13.44 -7.10
C LEU A 9 -0.01 -13.89 -8.09
N LEU A 10 1.15 -13.24 -8.04
CA LEU A 10 2.29 -13.57 -8.91
C LEU A 10 3.24 -14.57 -8.25
N LYS A 11 3.35 -14.51 -6.91
CA LYS A 11 4.21 -15.38 -6.13
C LYS A 11 3.63 -15.57 -4.72
N GLY A 12 3.80 -16.77 -4.17
CA GLY A 12 3.40 -17.11 -2.81
C GLY A 12 1.97 -17.65 -2.73
N ASP A 13 1.43 -17.63 -1.53
CA ASP A 13 0.15 -18.21 -1.13
C ASP A 13 -0.83 -17.16 -0.56
N GLY A 14 -0.42 -15.89 -0.55
CA GLY A 14 -1.14 -14.78 0.09
C GLY A 14 -0.60 -14.40 1.46
N GLY A 15 0.30 -15.19 2.05
CA GLY A 15 0.99 -14.90 3.30
C GLY A 15 2.22 -13.98 3.14
N PRO A 16 3.00 -13.78 4.21
CA PRO A 16 4.23 -13.00 4.17
C PRO A 16 5.15 -13.41 3.01
N ARG A 17 5.77 -12.42 2.37
CA ARG A 17 6.59 -12.51 1.15
C ARG A 17 5.83 -12.81 -0.14
N SER A 18 4.50 -12.94 -0.11
CA SER A 18 3.69 -13.05 -1.33
C SER A 18 3.73 -11.75 -2.14
N ILE A 19 3.72 -11.87 -3.47
CA ILE A 19 3.69 -10.72 -4.39
C ILE A 19 2.40 -10.76 -5.18
N LYS A 20 1.64 -9.67 -5.10
CA LYS A 20 0.37 -9.48 -5.79
C LYS A 20 0.48 -8.31 -6.76
N LYS A 21 0.05 -8.50 -8.01
CA LYS A 21 -0.13 -7.41 -8.97
C LYS A 21 -1.59 -7.02 -9.01
N ILE A 22 -1.86 -5.74 -8.82
CA ILE A 22 -3.19 -5.14 -8.93
C ILE A 22 -3.17 -4.27 -10.18
N THR A 23 -4.06 -4.54 -11.11
CA THR A 23 -4.27 -3.72 -12.31
C THR A 23 -5.44 -2.79 -12.06
N LEU A 24 -5.22 -1.50 -12.26
CA LEU A 24 -6.23 -0.46 -12.04
C LEU A 24 -7.07 -0.25 -13.31
N GLY A 25 -8.28 0.26 -13.14
CA GLY A 25 -9.21 0.46 -14.26
C GLY A 25 -8.86 1.65 -15.14
N GLU A 26 -9.42 1.65 -16.35
CA GLU A 26 -9.28 2.71 -17.35
C GLU A 26 -9.84 4.03 -16.78
N GLY A 27 -8.96 5.02 -16.59
CA GLY A 27 -9.24 6.28 -15.89
C GLY A 27 -8.41 6.49 -14.61
N SER A 28 -7.71 5.46 -14.13
CA SER A 28 -6.77 5.60 -13.02
C SER A 28 -5.49 6.29 -13.46
N GLN A 29 -4.92 7.13 -12.59
CA GLN A 29 -3.63 7.81 -12.84
C GLN A 29 -2.47 6.81 -13.06
N PHE A 30 -2.58 5.62 -12.50
CA PHE A 30 -1.58 4.55 -12.58
C PHE A 30 -2.21 3.29 -13.19
N LYS A 31 -1.42 2.50 -13.91
CA LYS A 31 -1.92 1.30 -14.60
C LYS A 31 -1.92 0.09 -13.68
N TYR A 32 -0.92 -0.03 -12.80
CA TYR A 32 -0.80 -1.14 -11.87
C TYR A 32 0.08 -0.82 -10.67
N VAL A 33 -0.04 -1.66 -9.63
CA VAL A 33 0.85 -1.71 -8.47
C VAL A 33 1.24 -3.16 -8.19
N LYS A 34 2.49 -3.42 -7.81
CA LYS A 34 2.92 -4.69 -7.19
C LYS A 34 3.10 -4.49 -5.70
N HIS A 35 2.31 -5.24 -4.95
CA HIS A 35 2.37 -5.29 -3.50
C HIS A 35 3.13 -6.53 -3.08
N LYS A 36 4.05 -6.37 -2.13
CA LYS A 36 4.67 -7.47 -1.41
C LYS A 36 4.12 -7.50 0.00
N VAL A 37 3.54 -8.62 0.42
CA VAL A 37 3.11 -8.81 1.82
C VAL A 37 4.36 -8.89 2.68
N GLU A 38 4.49 -8.03 3.68
CA GLU A 38 5.60 -8.06 4.62
C GLU A 38 5.24 -8.84 5.89
N GLY A 39 4.00 -8.71 6.36
CA GLY A 39 3.55 -9.39 7.57
C GLY A 39 2.03 -9.48 7.70
N ILE A 40 1.58 -10.55 8.36
CA ILE A 40 0.19 -10.75 8.76
C ILE A 40 0.20 -11.17 10.22
N GLY A 41 -0.26 -10.29 11.10
CA GLY A 41 -0.42 -10.60 12.52
C GLY A 41 -1.89 -10.83 12.84
N LYS A 42 -2.30 -12.10 12.88
CA LYS A 42 -3.71 -12.46 13.17
C LYS A 42 -4.11 -12.10 14.60
N GLU A 43 -3.21 -12.25 15.57
CA GLU A 43 -3.49 -12.00 17.00
C GLU A 43 -3.59 -10.51 17.34
N ASN A 44 -2.78 -9.68 16.67
CA ASN A 44 -2.71 -8.24 16.92
C ASN A 44 -3.44 -7.41 15.84
N PHE A 45 -4.23 -8.08 14.98
CA PHE A 45 -4.98 -7.52 13.85
C PHE A 45 -4.14 -6.54 13.02
N SER A 46 -2.95 -6.98 12.64
CA SER A 46 -2.03 -6.19 11.83
C SER A 46 -1.76 -6.79 10.45
N TYR A 47 -1.51 -5.90 9.50
CA TYR A 47 -1.15 -6.23 8.14
C TYR A 47 -0.11 -5.23 7.66
N SER A 48 1.00 -5.70 7.10
CA SER A 48 2.00 -4.83 6.49
C SER A 48 2.34 -5.29 5.09
N TYR A 49 2.54 -4.32 4.19
CA TYR A 49 2.90 -4.57 2.81
C TYR A 49 3.77 -3.45 2.26
N SER A 50 4.53 -3.76 1.22
CA SER A 50 5.34 -2.79 0.48
C SER A 50 4.81 -2.65 -0.95
N VAL A 51 4.70 -1.42 -1.44
CA VAL A 51 4.61 -1.15 -2.88
C VAL A 51 6.03 -1.18 -3.42
N ILE A 52 6.33 -2.20 -4.24
CA ILE A 52 7.69 -2.46 -4.75
C ILE A 52 7.82 -2.19 -6.25
N GLU A 53 6.70 -2.01 -6.95
CA GLU A 53 6.66 -1.61 -8.34
C GLU A 53 5.34 -0.90 -8.58
N SER A 54 5.38 0.28 -9.17
CA SER A 54 4.21 1.02 -9.59
C SER A 54 4.67 2.13 -10.52
N ASP A 55 3.79 2.57 -11.42
CA ASP A 55 4.01 3.82 -12.15
C ASP A 55 4.22 5.00 -11.16
N VAL A 56 3.68 4.91 -9.94
CA VAL A 56 3.88 5.86 -8.83
C VAL A 56 5.34 5.98 -8.38
N LEU A 57 6.11 4.88 -8.43
CA LEU A 57 7.47 4.85 -7.88
C LEU A 57 8.49 5.54 -8.79
N MET A 58 8.07 6.05 -9.96
CA MET A 58 8.88 6.72 -11.00
C MET A 58 10.05 7.52 -10.43
N ASN A 59 11.22 6.87 -10.39
CA ASN A 59 12.56 7.38 -10.08
C ASN A 59 12.77 8.08 -8.72
N THR A 60 11.73 8.23 -7.90
CA THR A 60 11.83 8.91 -6.59
C THR A 60 11.89 7.93 -5.43
N PHE A 61 11.15 6.82 -5.50
CA PHE A 61 11.01 5.89 -4.39
C PHE A 61 11.47 4.48 -4.77
N GLU A 62 12.32 3.88 -3.92
CA GLU A 62 12.68 2.46 -4.01
C GLU A 62 11.46 1.59 -3.66
N LYS A 63 10.75 1.97 -2.58
CA LYS A 63 9.51 1.33 -2.14
C LYS A 63 8.76 2.21 -1.15
N ILE A 64 7.49 1.88 -0.94
CA ILE A 64 6.68 2.46 0.14
C ILE A 64 6.15 1.33 1.00
N ASN A 65 6.46 1.33 2.29
CA ASN A 65 5.95 0.36 3.23
C ASN A 65 4.72 0.93 3.93
N TYR A 66 3.71 0.10 4.10
CA TYR A 66 2.51 0.39 4.86
C TYR A 66 2.40 -0.60 6.01
N GLU A 67 2.13 -0.09 7.21
CA GLU A 67 1.84 -0.86 8.41
C GLU A 67 0.43 -0.48 8.85
N ILE A 68 -0.47 -1.46 8.83
CA ILE A 68 -1.89 -1.29 9.19
C ILE A 68 -2.15 -2.09 10.46
N LYS A 69 -2.85 -1.48 11.41
CA LYS A 69 -3.30 -2.13 12.64
C LYS A 69 -4.72 -1.74 12.97
N PHE A 70 -5.55 -2.72 13.26
CA PHE A 70 -6.93 -2.52 13.73
C PHE A 70 -6.99 -2.68 15.25
N ILE A 71 -7.69 -1.76 15.91
CA ILE A 71 -7.89 -1.76 17.35
C ILE A 71 -9.39 -1.67 17.62
N ALA A 72 -9.92 -2.46 18.55
CA ALA A 72 -11.32 -2.37 18.94
C ALA A 72 -11.65 -0.96 19.47
N GLY A 73 -12.72 -0.38 18.94
CA GLY A 73 -13.26 0.89 19.40
C GLY A 73 -14.23 0.69 20.58
N PRO A 74 -14.45 1.73 21.39
CA PRO A 74 -15.27 1.64 22.60
C PRO A 74 -16.74 1.28 22.31
N SER A 75 -17.26 1.58 21.12
CA SER A 75 -18.67 1.38 20.74
C SER A 75 -18.90 0.18 19.81
N GLY A 76 -18.03 -0.83 19.85
CA GLY A 76 -18.14 -2.02 18.99
C GLY A 76 -17.62 -1.84 17.55
N GLY A 77 -17.10 -0.65 17.21
CA GLY A 77 -16.39 -0.39 15.96
C GLY A 77 -14.89 -0.73 16.04
N SER A 78 -14.10 -0.25 15.07
CA SER A 78 -12.64 -0.34 15.13
C SER A 78 -11.97 0.96 14.71
N VAL A 79 -10.76 1.18 15.20
CA VAL A 79 -9.84 2.23 14.76
C VAL A 79 -8.78 1.59 13.89
N CYS A 80 -8.70 2.00 12.62
CA CYS A 80 -7.64 1.62 11.70
C CYS A 80 -6.48 2.63 11.83
N LYS A 81 -5.32 2.17 12.29
CA LYS A 81 -4.08 2.94 12.29
C LYS A 81 -3.26 2.50 11.09
N SER A 82 -2.93 3.45 10.21
CA SER A 82 -2.06 3.23 9.06
C SER A 82 -0.81 4.08 9.20
N THR A 83 0.36 3.50 8.99
CA THR A 83 1.65 4.18 8.95
C THR A 83 2.31 3.89 7.61
N SER A 84 2.72 4.94 6.89
CA SER A 84 3.47 4.82 5.65
C SER A 84 4.93 5.25 5.87
N LYS A 85 5.86 4.45 5.36
CA LYS A 85 7.30 4.73 5.36
C LYS A 85 7.77 4.76 3.91
N HIS A 86 8.29 5.89 3.47
CA HIS A 86 8.74 6.11 2.10
C HIS A 86 10.26 5.96 2.04
N TYR A 87 10.74 5.12 1.13
CA TYR A 87 12.17 4.88 0.92
C TYR A 87 12.56 5.49 -0.42
N THR A 88 13.42 6.50 -0.43
CA THR A 88 13.82 7.23 -1.65
C THR A 88 14.98 6.56 -2.37
N ILE A 89 15.07 6.80 -3.67
CA ILE A 89 16.25 6.45 -4.46
C ILE A 89 17.29 7.56 -4.25
N GLY A 90 18.34 7.28 -3.49
CA GLY A 90 19.37 8.27 -3.16
C GLY A 90 18.90 9.38 -2.21
N ASP A 91 19.74 10.40 -2.05
CA ASP A 91 19.49 11.56 -1.18
C ASP A 91 18.61 12.60 -1.88
N ILE A 92 17.35 12.23 -2.14
CA ILE A 92 16.35 13.13 -2.70
C ILE A 92 15.56 13.79 -1.56
N GLU A 93 15.53 15.12 -1.55
CA GLU A 93 14.68 15.88 -0.65
C GLU A 93 13.21 15.79 -1.11
N ILE A 94 12.37 15.06 -0.36
CA ILE A 94 10.93 14.96 -0.65
C ILE A 94 10.27 16.27 -0.22
N LYS A 95 9.74 17.03 -1.18
CA LYS A 95 8.90 18.19 -0.89
C LYS A 95 7.53 17.74 -0.38
N GLU A 96 7.02 18.40 0.65
CA GLU A 96 5.74 18.08 1.32
C GLU A 96 4.52 18.06 0.37
N GLU A 97 4.62 18.71 -0.78
CA GLU A 97 3.59 18.69 -1.83
C GLU A 97 3.50 17.33 -2.55
N GLN A 98 4.61 16.58 -2.65
CA GLN A 98 4.65 15.26 -3.29
C GLN A 98 4.09 14.14 -2.40
N THR A 99 3.99 14.33 -1.08
CA THR A 99 3.41 13.33 -0.16
C THR A 99 1.88 13.35 -0.15
N LYS A 100 1.25 14.49 -0.49
CA LYS A 100 -0.22 14.64 -0.49
C LYS A 100 -0.93 13.80 -1.56
N SER A 101 -0.27 13.49 -2.68
CA SER A 101 -0.82 12.64 -3.74
C SER A 101 -0.77 11.14 -3.41
N LEU A 102 0.06 10.73 -2.45
CA LEU A 102 0.27 9.33 -2.05
C LEU A 102 -0.63 8.89 -0.88
N GLY A 103 -1.21 9.85 -0.14
CA GLY A 103 -1.87 9.63 1.16
C GLY A 103 -3.39 9.60 1.18
N ASN A 104 -4.09 9.89 0.08
CA ASN A 104 -5.56 9.97 0.10
C ASN A 104 -6.22 8.62 -0.19
N VAL A 105 -6.07 7.66 0.72
CA VAL A 105 -7.08 6.60 0.89
C VAL A 105 -7.90 6.98 2.12
N GLN A 106 -8.71 8.03 1.97
CA GLN A 106 -9.79 8.29 2.91
C GLN A 106 -10.81 7.17 2.68
N GLY A 107 -10.74 6.12 3.49
CA GLY A 107 -11.82 5.16 3.61
C GLY A 107 -13.09 5.94 3.93
N ARG A 108 -14.03 5.93 2.98
CA ARG A 108 -15.36 6.52 3.15
C ARG A 108 -16.22 5.62 4.00
#